data_AF-A0A950H5H0-F1
#
_entry.id   AF-A0A950H5H0-F1
#
_cell.length_a   1.000
_cell.length_b   1.000
_cell.length_c   1.000
_cell.angle_alpha   90.00
_cell.angle_beta   90.00
_cell.angle_gamma   90.00
#
_symmetry.space_group_name_H-M   'P 1'
#
loop_
_entity.id
_entity.type
_entity.pdbx_description
1 polymer ?
#
loop_
_entity_poly.entity_id
_entity_poly.type
_entity_poly.pdbx_seq_one_letter_code
_entity_poly.pdbx_strand_id
1 'polypeptide(L)'
;MHNRVLDGPPSDIVSPYRHFTRDEWAQLRADTELTLTLDDLRKPQSTHDPISLDEVEAIYLPLSRLLALYVAATQGLFKATQRFLGAIDGKVPYIIGVAGSVAVGKSTTARVLQALLTRWPNTPKVQLVTTDGFLHPNAKLIRDGLMERKGFPESYDGTALIRFLGEIKAGARNVTAPVYSHLVYDVVPGEAITVDRPDILIVEGLNVLLPNRL
;
A
#
# COMPACT_ATOMS: atom_id res chain seq x y z
N MET A 1 -21.56 18.09 -24.09
CA MET A 1 -20.80 17.04 -23.37
C MET A 1 -21.11 17.20 -21.89
N HIS A 2 -21.91 16.29 -21.33
CA HIS A 2 -22.43 16.40 -19.97
C HIS A 2 -21.37 16.00 -18.95
N ASN A 3 -20.99 16.94 -18.10
CA ASN A 3 -20.16 16.71 -16.92
C ASN A 3 -21.05 16.04 -15.86
N ARG A 4 -20.96 14.72 -15.71
CA ARG A 4 -21.63 14.01 -14.60
C ARG A 4 -20.82 14.27 -13.33
N VAL A 5 -21.26 15.26 -12.55
CA VAL A 5 -21.01 15.29 -11.11
C VAL A 5 -21.65 14.01 -10.58
N LEU A 6 -20.87 13.17 -9.89
CA LEU A 6 -21.42 12.03 -9.16
C LEU A 6 -22.17 12.60 -7.96
N ASP A 7 -23.47 12.85 -8.12
CA ASP A 7 -24.35 13.13 -7.00
C ASP A 7 -24.24 11.98 -6.00
N GLY A 8 -24.01 12.30 -4.72
CA GLY A 8 -23.96 11.33 -3.64
C GLY A 8 -25.25 10.48 -3.59
N PRO A 9 -25.22 9.30 -2.94
CA PRO A 9 -26.41 8.47 -2.80
C PRO A 9 -27.56 9.30 -2.18
N PRO A 10 -28.82 9.11 -2.62
CA PRO A 10 -29.97 9.82 -2.07
C PRO A 10 -30.02 9.65 -0.55
N SER A 11 -30.45 10.71 0.15
CA SER A 11 -30.38 10.88 1.61
C SER A 11 -31.04 9.79 2.46
N ASP A 12 -31.80 8.90 1.84
CA ASP A 12 -32.59 7.86 2.50
C ASP A 12 -31.92 6.47 2.49
N ILE A 13 -30.70 6.35 1.94
CA ILE A 13 -29.93 5.09 1.94
C ILE A 13 -28.82 5.16 2.99
N VAL A 14 -28.93 4.34 4.04
CA VAL A 14 -27.84 4.14 5.01
C VAL A 14 -26.64 3.51 4.29
N SER A 15 -25.57 4.29 4.12
CA SER A 15 -24.33 3.85 3.48
C SER A 15 -23.30 3.40 4.52
N PRO A 16 -22.55 2.31 4.29
CA PRO A 16 -21.40 1.98 5.13
C PRO A 16 -20.23 2.96 4.93
N TYR A 17 -20.31 3.83 3.92
CA TYR A 17 -19.30 4.82 3.59
C TYR A 17 -19.72 6.22 4.01
N ARG A 18 -18.75 6.98 4.52
CA ARG A 18 -18.88 8.43 4.68
C ARG A 18 -18.35 9.11 3.43
N HIS A 19 -19.13 10.05 2.91
CA HIS A 19 -18.78 10.83 1.73
C HIS A 19 -18.26 12.19 2.17
N PHE A 20 -17.19 12.65 1.50
CA PHE A 20 -16.61 13.96 1.71
C PHE A 20 -16.32 14.58 0.36
N THR A 21 -16.61 15.87 0.22
CA THR A 21 -16.03 16.71 -0.81
C THR A 21 -14.53 16.92 -0.53
N ARG A 22 -13.79 17.40 -1.53
CA ARG A 22 -12.37 17.72 -1.37
C ARG A 22 -12.12 18.69 -0.22
N ASP A 23 -12.94 19.73 -0.10
CA ASP A 23 -12.75 20.79 0.89
C ASP A 23 -13.08 20.30 2.31
N GLU A 24 -14.15 19.52 2.48
CA GLU A 24 -14.47 18.87 3.75
C GLU A 24 -13.34 17.91 4.19
N TRP A 25 -12.78 17.13 3.26
CA TRP A 25 -11.68 16.23 3.55
C TRP A 25 -10.40 16.97 3.93
N ALA A 26 -10.07 18.04 3.21
CA ALA A 26 -8.87 18.84 3.47
C ALA A 26 -8.87 19.46 4.87
N GLN A 27 -10.04 19.83 5.39
CA GLN A 27 -10.19 20.35 6.76
C GLN A 27 -9.83 19.32 7.84
N LEU A 28 -9.90 18.02 7.54
CA LEU A 28 -9.57 16.94 8.48
C LEU A 28 -8.06 16.82 8.77
N ARG A 29 -7.21 17.62 8.11
CA ARG A 29 -5.80 17.77 8.50
C ARG A 29 -5.66 18.32 9.93
N ALA A 30 -6.65 19.09 10.40
CA ALA A 30 -6.62 19.84 11.66
C ALA A 30 -5.31 20.63 11.80
N ASP A 31 -4.65 20.57 12.96
CA ASP A 31 -3.41 21.29 13.24
C ASP A 31 -2.14 20.53 12.78
N THR A 32 -2.29 19.50 11.93
CA THR A 32 -1.14 18.73 11.46
C THR A 32 -0.37 19.54 10.41
N GLU A 33 0.85 19.94 10.72
CA GLU A 33 1.72 20.64 9.77
C GLU A 33 2.25 19.69 8.69
N LEU A 34 2.28 20.18 7.44
CA LEU A 34 2.93 19.47 6.35
C LEU A 34 4.46 19.59 6.50
N THR A 35 5.10 18.50 6.91
CA THR A 35 6.58 18.41 7.03
C THR A 35 7.24 17.78 5.80
N LEU A 36 6.51 17.64 4.69
CA LEU A 36 7.04 17.18 3.41
C LEU A 36 7.52 18.36 2.57
N THR A 37 8.67 18.17 1.95
CA THR A 37 9.19 19.02 0.88
C THR A 37 8.96 18.37 -0.48
N LEU A 38 9.08 19.15 -1.55
CA LEU A 38 9.04 18.59 -2.92
C LEU A 38 10.13 17.54 -3.15
N ASP A 39 11.27 17.68 -2.49
CA ASP A 39 12.40 16.76 -2.67
C ASP A 39 12.16 15.41 -1.99
N ASP A 40 11.34 15.36 -0.93
CA ASP A 40 10.86 14.11 -0.32
C ASP A 40 9.96 13.30 -1.27
N LEU A 41 9.33 13.98 -2.24
CA LEU A 41 8.40 13.39 -3.20
C LEU A 41 9.09 13.05 -4.54
N ARG A 42 10.34 13.47 -4.74
CA ARG A 42 11.08 13.31 -6.00
C ARG A 42 12.01 12.08 -6.00
N LYS A 43 11.96 11.29 -7.08
CA LYS A 43 13.09 10.46 -7.57
C LYS A 43 13.15 10.48 -9.11
N PRO A 44 14.33 10.25 -9.72
CA PRO A 44 14.67 10.66 -11.09
C PRO A 44 14.01 9.88 -12.25
N GLN A 45 13.01 9.03 -12.00
CA GLN A 45 12.42 8.16 -13.03
C GLN A 45 10.90 8.28 -13.19
N SER A 46 10.21 9.11 -12.40
CA SER A 46 8.78 9.36 -12.60
C SER A 46 8.59 10.47 -13.64
N THR A 47 8.60 10.09 -14.91
CA THR A 47 8.44 10.97 -16.08
C THR A 47 7.00 11.43 -16.31
N HIS A 48 6.03 11.00 -15.49
CA HIS A 48 4.63 11.34 -15.65
C HIS A 48 4.05 11.93 -14.36
N ASP A 49 3.75 13.22 -14.47
CA ASP A 49 2.98 14.12 -13.59
C ASP A 49 3.34 14.10 -12.09
N PRO A 50 4.18 15.03 -11.60
CA PRO A 50 4.46 15.12 -10.16
C PRO A 50 3.19 15.56 -9.41
N ILE A 51 2.77 14.76 -8.42
CA ILE A 51 1.72 15.15 -7.46
C ILE A 51 2.09 16.52 -6.87
N SER A 52 1.13 17.46 -6.89
CA SER A 52 1.34 18.81 -6.36
C SER A 52 1.35 18.81 -4.83
N LEU A 53 2.08 19.74 -4.21
CA LEU A 53 2.05 19.91 -2.75
C LEU A 53 0.64 20.19 -2.24
N ASP A 54 -0.15 20.98 -2.99
CA ASP A 54 -1.54 21.27 -2.64
C ASP A 54 -2.41 20.00 -2.59
N GLU A 55 -2.14 19.03 -3.47
CA GLU A 55 -2.82 17.73 -3.43
C GLU A 55 -2.33 16.88 -2.25
N VAL A 56 -1.02 16.89 -1.95
CA VAL A 56 -0.49 16.24 -0.76
C VAL A 56 -1.13 16.79 0.51
N GLU A 57 -1.22 18.10 0.65
CA GLU A 57 -1.78 18.77 1.81
C GLU A 57 -3.29 18.55 1.94
N ALA A 58 -4.03 18.67 0.84
CA ALA A 58 -5.49 18.56 0.86
C ALA A 58 -6.00 17.11 0.95
N ILE A 59 -5.29 16.14 0.37
CA ILE A 59 -5.78 14.75 0.24
C ILE A 59 -4.99 13.80 1.10
N TYR A 60 -3.67 13.75 0.90
CA TYR A 60 -2.83 12.69 1.46
C TYR A 60 -2.48 12.93 2.93
N LEU A 61 -2.36 14.18 3.38
CA LEU A 61 -2.06 14.52 4.76
C LEU A 61 -3.21 14.10 5.71
N PRO A 62 -4.49 14.48 5.48
CA PRO A 62 -5.60 13.94 6.28
C PRO A 62 -5.70 12.41 6.24
N LEU A 63 -5.44 11.80 5.08
CA LEU A 63 -5.44 10.34 4.94
C LEU A 63 -4.35 9.68 5.79
N SER A 64 -3.13 10.22 5.77
CA SER A 64 -2.02 9.70 6.58
C SER A 64 -2.30 9.83 8.07
N ARG A 65 -2.93 10.93 8.50
CA ARG A 65 -3.38 11.13 9.88
C ARG A 65 -4.42 10.09 10.29
N LEU A 66 -5.42 9.87 9.44
CA LEU A 66 -6.43 8.84 9.69
C LEU A 66 -5.79 7.46 9.83
N LEU A 67 -4.91 7.09 8.89
CA LEU A 67 -4.17 5.82 8.93
C LEU A 67 -3.30 5.70 10.19
N ALA A 68 -2.62 6.77 10.62
CA ALA A 68 -1.83 6.79 11.84
C ALA A 68 -2.69 6.51 13.10
N LEU A 69 -3.93 7.02 13.16
CA LEU A 69 -4.88 6.70 14.22
C LEU A 69 -5.27 5.22 14.23
N TYR A 70 -5.59 4.64 13.06
CA TYR A 70 -5.90 3.21 12.93
C TYR A 70 -4.71 2.33 13.35
N VAL A 71 -3.50 2.70 12.96
CA VAL A 71 -2.28 1.97 13.32
C VAL A 71 -2.05 2.03 14.82
N ALA A 72 -2.14 3.21 15.44
CA ALA A 72 -2.00 3.37 16.89
C ALA A 72 -3.01 2.52 17.67
N ALA A 73 -4.28 2.56 17.28
CA ALA A 73 -5.34 1.77 17.91
C ALA A 73 -5.09 0.26 17.79
N THR A 74 -4.71 -0.20 16.59
CA THR A 74 -4.44 -1.62 16.32
C THR A 74 -3.21 -2.12 17.09
N GLN A 75 -2.15 -1.33 17.13
CA GLN A 75 -0.95 -1.64 17.92
C GLN A 75 -1.29 -1.70 19.43
N GLY A 76 -2.14 -0.79 19.91
CA GLY A 76 -2.63 -0.80 21.29
C GLY A 76 -3.40 -2.08 21.63
N LEU A 77 -4.34 -2.48 20.76
CA LEU A 77 -5.09 -3.72 20.91
C LEU A 77 -4.16 -4.95 20.91
N PHE A 78 -3.21 -5.00 19.99
CA PHE A 78 -2.25 -6.10 19.90
C PHE A 78 -1.43 -6.25 21.19
N LYS A 79 -0.89 -5.14 21.72
CA LYS A 79 -0.15 -5.14 22.99
C LYS A 79 -1.01 -5.62 24.17
N ALA A 80 -2.28 -5.23 24.23
CA ALA A 80 -3.20 -5.67 25.27
C ALA A 80 -3.45 -7.19 25.19
N THR A 81 -3.69 -7.71 23.99
CA THR A 81 -3.88 -9.15 23.75
C THR A 81 -2.63 -9.96 24.09
N GLN A 82 -1.44 -9.50 23.69
CA GLN A 82 -0.19 -10.18 24.03
C GLN A 82 0.02 -10.26 25.54
N ARG A 83 -0.25 -9.16 26.26
CA ARG A 83 -0.17 -9.12 27.73
C ARG A 83 -1.15 -10.10 28.36
N PHE A 84 -2.37 -10.19 27.85
CA PHE A 84 -3.38 -11.14 28.34
C PHE A 84 -2.95 -12.59 28.12
N LEU A 85 -2.39 -12.92 26.95
CA LEU A 85 -1.96 -14.28 26.59
C LEU A 85 -0.58 -14.66 27.17
N GLY A 86 0.15 -13.74 27.80
CA GLY A 86 1.52 -13.98 28.26
C GLY A 86 2.52 -14.21 27.12
N ALA A 87 2.20 -13.79 25.90
CA ALA A 87 3.04 -13.99 24.72
C ALA A 87 4.19 -12.97 24.69
N ILE A 88 5.40 -13.45 24.40
CA ILE A 88 6.61 -12.63 24.21
C ILE A 88 6.89 -12.44 22.71
N ASP A 89 5.82 -12.31 21.92
CA ASP A 89 5.98 -12.27 20.47
C ASP A 89 6.41 -10.88 19.99
N GLY A 90 7.12 -10.85 18.86
CA GLY A 90 7.66 -9.64 18.28
C GLY A 90 6.58 -8.67 17.77
N LYS A 91 7.02 -7.47 17.42
CA LYS A 91 6.21 -6.46 16.74
C LYS A 91 5.53 -7.03 15.48
N VAL A 92 4.20 -7.05 15.45
CA VAL A 92 3.41 -7.44 14.27
C VAL A 92 3.14 -6.20 13.42
N PRO A 93 3.62 -6.16 12.16
CA PRO A 93 3.41 -5.02 11.28
C PRO A 93 1.93 -4.79 10.92
N TYR A 94 1.54 -3.53 10.83
CA TYR A 94 0.28 -3.14 10.20
C TYR A 94 0.44 -3.21 8.67
N ILE A 95 -0.51 -3.79 7.95
CA ILE A 95 -0.41 -3.94 6.49
C ILE A 95 -1.46 -3.05 5.84
N ILE A 96 -1.04 -2.23 4.87
CA ILE A 96 -1.90 -1.36 4.08
C ILE A 96 -1.87 -1.87 2.64
N GLY A 97 -3.01 -2.31 2.14
CA GLY A 97 -3.17 -2.68 0.73
C GLY A 97 -3.56 -1.48 -0.13
N VAL A 98 -2.85 -1.24 -1.23
CA VAL A 98 -3.19 -0.22 -2.23
C VAL A 98 -3.53 -0.93 -3.53
N ALA A 99 -4.80 -0.87 -3.93
CA ALA A 99 -5.32 -1.52 -5.14
C ALA A 99 -5.97 -0.52 -6.10
N GLY A 100 -6.20 -0.94 -7.34
CA GLY A 100 -6.71 -0.09 -8.42
C GLY A 100 -6.22 -0.52 -9.78
N SER A 101 -6.81 0.02 -10.85
CA SER A 101 -6.47 -0.35 -12.24
C SER A 101 -5.02 0.00 -12.63
N VAL A 102 -4.54 -0.55 -13.74
CA VAL A 102 -3.26 -0.14 -14.36
C VAL A 102 -3.31 1.35 -14.68
N ALA A 103 -2.19 2.04 -14.49
CA ALA A 103 -2.02 3.48 -14.74
C ALA A 103 -2.89 4.45 -13.90
N VAL A 104 -3.66 3.98 -12.92
CA VAL A 104 -4.48 4.87 -12.04
C VAL A 104 -3.67 5.64 -10.99
N GLY A 105 -2.35 5.43 -10.90
CA GLY A 105 -1.47 6.15 -9.97
C GLY A 105 -1.17 5.46 -8.64
N LYS A 106 -1.49 4.16 -8.49
CA LYS A 106 -1.25 3.38 -7.25
C LYS A 106 0.16 3.53 -6.66
N SER A 107 1.19 3.34 -7.49
CA SER A 107 2.58 3.43 -7.03
C SER A 107 2.94 4.85 -6.58
N THR A 108 2.31 5.87 -7.15
CA THR A 108 2.46 7.25 -6.71
C THR A 108 1.80 7.45 -5.35
N THR A 109 0.54 7.02 -5.18
CA THR A 109 -0.17 7.04 -3.89
C THR A 109 0.61 6.29 -2.80
N ALA A 110 1.10 5.08 -3.08
CA ALA A 110 1.83 4.27 -2.13
C ALA A 110 3.13 4.93 -1.65
N ARG A 111 3.87 5.61 -2.55
CA ARG A 111 5.07 6.37 -2.22
C ARG A 111 4.78 7.61 -1.37
N VAL A 112 3.75 8.38 -1.73
CA VAL A 112 3.34 9.55 -0.92
C VAL A 112 2.93 9.11 0.48
N LEU A 113 2.13 8.04 0.58
CA LEU A 113 1.74 7.48 1.87
C LEU A 113 2.95 6.97 2.67
N GLN A 114 3.92 6.30 2.02
CA GLN A 114 5.15 5.88 2.69
C GLN A 114 5.90 7.08 3.29
N ALA A 115 6.08 8.15 2.51
CA ALA A 115 6.80 9.34 2.92
C ALA A 115 6.10 10.08 4.07
N LEU A 116 4.77 10.19 4.03
CA LEU A 116 3.96 10.77 5.09
C LEU A 116 3.97 9.92 6.36
N LEU A 117 3.72 8.62 6.23
CA LEU A 117 3.57 7.71 7.38
C LEU A 117 4.88 7.55 8.18
N THR A 118 6.03 7.64 7.52
CA THR A 118 7.35 7.57 8.18
C THR A 118 7.59 8.71 9.17
N ARG A 119 6.89 9.84 9.01
CA ARG A 119 7.05 11.04 9.85
C ARG A 119 6.26 10.97 11.16
N TRP A 120 5.34 10.02 11.29
CA TRP A 120 4.57 9.88 12.52
C TRP A 120 5.39 9.16 13.61
N PRO A 121 5.40 9.65 14.87
CA PRO A 121 6.24 9.09 15.93
C PRO A 121 6.01 7.59 16.21
N ASN A 122 4.80 7.09 16.00
CA ASN A 122 4.42 5.70 16.22
C ASN A 122 4.73 4.77 15.03
N THR A 123 5.18 5.30 13.89
CA THR A 123 5.41 4.52 12.66
C THR A 123 6.71 4.90 11.94
N PRO A 124 7.88 4.92 12.63
CA PRO A 124 9.14 5.36 12.04
C PRO A 124 9.70 4.43 10.95
N LYS A 125 9.27 3.15 10.90
CA LYS A 125 9.72 2.19 9.88
C LYS A 125 8.57 1.80 8.97
N VAL A 126 8.48 2.43 7.79
CA VAL A 126 7.50 2.09 6.74
C VAL A 126 8.21 1.50 5.52
N GLN A 127 7.83 0.28 5.13
CA GLN A 127 8.36 -0.38 3.92
C GLN A 127 7.26 -0.53 2.87
N LEU A 128 7.66 -0.51 1.60
CA LEU A 128 6.78 -0.63 0.43
C LEU A 128 7.21 -1.85 -0.39
N VAL A 129 6.26 -2.71 -0.74
CA VAL A 129 6.44 -3.85 -1.66
C VAL A 129 5.35 -3.78 -2.73
N THR A 130 5.73 -4.02 -3.98
CA THR A 130 4.79 -4.19 -5.10
C THR A 130 4.49 -5.67 -5.31
N THR A 131 3.26 -6.02 -5.66
CA THR A 131 2.90 -7.39 -6.03
C THR A 131 3.53 -7.82 -7.35
N ASP A 132 4.01 -6.90 -8.18
CA ASP A 132 4.62 -7.22 -9.46
C ASP A 132 5.86 -8.12 -9.30
N GLY A 133 6.54 -8.03 -8.15
CA GLY A 133 7.64 -8.93 -7.78
C GLY A 133 7.20 -10.40 -7.65
N PHE A 134 5.91 -10.65 -7.45
CA PHE A 134 5.33 -11.98 -7.35
C PHE A 134 4.74 -12.47 -8.67
N LEU A 135 4.94 -11.76 -9.78
CA LEU A 135 4.68 -12.33 -11.10
C LEU A 135 5.57 -13.56 -11.34
N HIS A 136 5.06 -14.54 -12.09
CA HIS A 136 5.93 -15.57 -12.61
C HIS A 136 6.94 -14.96 -13.61
N PRO A 137 8.19 -15.43 -13.65
CA PRO A 137 9.16 -14.97 -14.66
C PRO A 137 8.62 -15.16 -16.07
N ASN A 138 8.99 -14.28 -17.00
CA ASN A 138 8.49 -14.33 -18.39
C ASN A 138 8.74 -15.71 -19.04
N ALA A 139 9.87 -16.36 -18.74
CA ALA A 139 10.16 -17.71 -19.25
C ALA A 139 9.11 -18.76 -18.86
N LYS A 140 8.50 -18.64 -17.67
CA LYS A 140 7.38 -19.48 -17.22
C LYS A 140 6.08 -19.04 -17.89
N LEU A 141 5.79 -17.73 -17.92
CA LEU A 141 4.59 -17.21 -18.55
C LEU A 141 4.51 -17.58 -20.04
N ILE A 142 5.61 -17.54 -20.78
CA ILE A 142 5.69 -17.95 -22.19
C ILE A 142 5.39 -19.45 -22.31
N ARG A 143 6.02 -20.28 -21.49
CA ARG A 143 5.83 -21.74 -21.50
C ARG A 143 4.39 -22.13 -21.24
N ASP A 144 3.71 -21.40 -20.35
CA ASP A 144 2.34 -21.68 -19.93
C ASP A 144 1.30 -20.96 -20.80
N GLY A 145 1.71 -20.18 -21.81
CA GLY A 145 0.81 -19.43 -22.69
C GLY A 145 0.10 -18.26 -22.00
N LEU A 146 0.69 -17.71 -20.94
CA LEU A 146 0.10 -16.69 -20.06
C LEU A 146 0.64 -15.27 -20.29
N MET A 147 1.49 -15.03 -21.29
CA MET A 147 2.07 -13.71 -21.56
C MET A 147 1.01 -12.61 -21.79
N GLU A 148 -0.02 -12.91 -22.58
CA GLU A 148 -1.13 -11.98 -22.85
C GLU A 148 -2.03 -11.75 -21.61
N ARG A 149 -1.87 -12.59 -20.58
CA ARG A 149 -2.59 -12.51 -19.32
C ARG A 149 -1.69 -12.03 -18.17
N LYS A 150 -0.53 -11.45 -18.49
CA LYS A 150 0.35 -10.85 -17.49
C LYS A 150 -0.39 -9.72 -16.76
N GLY A 151 -0.47 -9.81 -15.44
CA GLY A 151 -1.26 -8.91 -14.60
C GLY A 151 -2.59 -9.51 -14.13
N PHE A 152 -3.06 -10.60 -14.72
CA PHE A 152 -4.21 -11.37 -14.21
C PHE A 152 -3.79 -12.34 -13.10
N PRO A 153 -4.71 -12.81 -12.23
CA PRO A 153 -4.38 -13.63 -11.06
C PRO A 153 -3.46 -14.82 -11.35
N GLU A 154 -3.70 -15.57 -12.42
CA GLU A 154 -2.91 -16.74 -12.82
C GLU A 154 -1.47 -16.44 -13.27
N SER A 155 -1.14 -15.18 -13.53
CA SER A 155 0.23 -14.78 -13.86
C SER A 155 1.10 -14.54 -12.62
N TYR A 156 0.53 -14.63 -11.42
CA TYR A 156 1.23 -14.43 -10.14
C TYR A 156 1.44 -15.74 -9.39
N ASP A 157 2.55 -15.82 -8.67
CA ASP A 157 2.75 -16.78 -7.59
C ASP A 157 1.98 -16.32 -6.34
N GLY A 158 0.67 -16.56 -6.35
CA GLY A 158 -0.21 -16.23 -5.22
C GLY A 158 0.18 -16.93 -3.92
N THR A 159 0.71 -18.15 -4.00
CA THR A 159 1.20 -18.91 -2.84
C THR A 159 2.39 -18.21 -2.20
N ALA A 160 3.36 -17.77 -2.98
CA ALA A 160 4.51 -17.01 -2.48
C ALA A 160 4.08 -15.68 -1.85
N LEU A 161 3.11 -14.96 -2.44
CA LEU A 161 2.58 -13.72 -1.88
C LEU A 161 1.89 -13.94 -0.53
N ILE A 162 1.02 -14.96 -0.42
CA ILE A 162 0.33 -15.29 0.83
C ILE A 162 1.33 -15.71 1.91
N ARG A 163 2.32 -16.53 1.54
CA ARG A 163 3.39 -16.93 2.45
C ARG A 163 4.17 -15.72 2.97
N PHE A 164 4.56 -14.81 2.07
CA PHE A 164 5.24 -13.56 2.43
C PHE A 164 4.41 -12.74 3.44
N LEU A 165 3.13 -12.51 3.17
CA LEU A 165 2.26 -11.76 4.08
C LEU A 165 2.04 -12.49 5.42
N GLY A 166 1.95 -13.82 5.39
CA GLY A 166 1.85 -14.68 6.57
C GLY A 166 3.09 -14.59 7.46
N GLU A 167 4.29 -14.66 6.89
CA GLU A 167 5.56 -14.52 7.62
C GLU A 167 5.68 -13.12 8.25
N ILE A 168 5.28 -12.07 7.51
CA ILE A 168 5.20 -10.69 8.05
C ILE A 168 4.23 -10.61 9.23
N LYS A 169 3.02 -11.15 9.10
CA LYS A 169 2.01 -11.14 10.17
C LYS A 169 2.38 -12.02 11.36
N ALA A 170 3.20 -13.04 11.16
CA ALA A 170 3.81 -13.83 12.24
C ALA A 170 4.98 -13.09 12.94
N GLY A 171 5.37 -11.90 12.47
CA GLY A 171 6.49 -11.15 13.04
C GLY A 171 7.84 -11.78 12.72
N ALA A 172 7.99 -12.51 11.61
CA ALA A 172 9.27 -13.03 11.17
C ALA A 172 10.27 -11.89 10.87
N ARG A 173 11.57 -12.17 11.02
CA ARG A 173 12.65 -11.24 10.66
C ARG A 173 13.14 -11.53 9.25
N ASN A 174 13.65 -10.50 8.58
CA ASN A 174 14.32 -10.60 7.28
C ASN A 174 13.52 -11.38 6.22
N VAL A 175 12.22 -11.12 6.14
CA VAL A 175 11.33 -11.74 5.14
C VAL A 175 11.64 -11.12 3.78
N THR A 176 11.84 -11.95 2.76
CA THR A 176 12.25 -11.47 1.43
C THR A 176 11.07 -11.45 0.45
N ALA A 177 10.99 -10.40 -0.36
CA ALA A 177 10.10 -10.32 -1.52
C ALA A 177 10.92 -10.20 -2.83
N PRO A 178 10.54 -10.87 -3.93
CA PRO A 178 11.28 -10.74 -5.18
C PRO A 178 11.12 -9.34 -5.80
N VAL A 179 12.07 -8.97 -6.66
CA VAL A 179 12.08 -7.66 -7.35
C VAL A 179 11.57 -7.78 -8.77
N TYR A 180 10.64 -6.91 -9.16
CA TYR A 180 10.25 -6.70 -10.55
C TYR A 180 10.91 -5.44 -11.10
N SER A 181 11.40 -5.51 -12.33
CA SER A 181 11.98 -4.36 -13.02
C SER A 181 11.14 -3.96 -14.22
N HIS A 182 10.62 -2.73 -14.20
CA HIS A 182 9.93 -2.13 -15.35
C HIS A 182 10.89 -1.74 -16.49
N LEU A 183 12.22 -1.83 -16.29
CA LEU A 183 13.19 -1.62 -17.37
C LEU A 183 13.32 -2.87 -18.25
N VAL A 184 13.42 -4.05 -17.63
CA VAL A 184 13.50 -5.33 -18.35
C VAL A 184 12.15 -6.03 -18.51
N TYR A 185 11.09 -5.45 -17.91
CA TYR A 185 9.72 -6.00 -17.91
C TYR A 185 9.67 -7.46 -17.42
N ASP A 186 10.43 -7.79 -16.38
CA ASP A 186 10.46 -9.13 -15.79
C ASP A 186 10.86 -9.10 -14.30
N VAL A 187 10.64 -10.21 -13.60
CA VAL A 187 11.23 -10.46 -12.28
C VAL A 187 12.74 -10.61 -12.45
N VAL A 188 13.50 -9.92 -11.59
CA VAL A 188 14.96 -9.91 -11.67
C VAL A 188 15.54 -11.11 -10.91
N PRO A 189 16.21 -12.06 -11.60
CA PRO A 189 16.71 -13.26 -10.95
C PRO A 189 17.74 -12.95 -9.85
N GLY A 190 17.52 -13.51 -8.66
CA GLY A 190 18.43 -13.36 -7.52
C GLY A 190 18.31 -12.04 -6.75
N GLU A 191 17.51 -11.08 -7.22
CA GLU A 191 17.24 -9.83 -6.50
C GLU A 191 16.00 -9.95 -5.61
N ALA A 192 16.15 -9.48 -4.37
CA ALA A 192 15.06 -9.46 -3.40
C ALA A 192 15.15 -8.23 -2.50
N ILE A 193 13.99 -7.74 -2.06
CA ILE A 193 13.86 -6.73 -1.01
C ILE A 193 13.71 -7.46 0.32
N THR A 194 14.50 -7.07 1.31
CA THR A 194 14.38 -7.58 2.68
C THR A 194 13.44 -6.68 3.49
N VAL A 195 12.42 -7.29 4.08
CA VAL A 195 11.46 -6.67 4.99
C VAL A 195 11.69 -7.20 6.39
N ASP A 196 12.07 -6.32 7.32
CA ASP A 196 12.39 -6.70 8.70
C ASP A 196 11.51 -5.95 9.68
N ARG A 197 10.39 -6.57 10.10
CA ARG A 197 9.49 -6.06 11.15
C ARG A 197 9.21 -4.55 11.09
N PRO A 198 8.71 -4.01 9.95
CA PRO A 198 8.33 -2.61 9.89
C PRO A 198 7.14 -2.29 10.83
N ASP A 199 6.92 -1.01 11.14
CA ASP A 199 5.66 -0.57 11.75
C ASP A 199 4.50 -0.76 10.78
N ILE A 200 4.73 -0.36 9.53
CA ILE A 200 3.78 -0.45 8.43
C ILE A 200 4.46 -1.09 7.23
N LEU A 201 3.81 -2.09 6.65
CA LEU A 201 4.09 -2.58 5.31
C LEU A 201 2.98 -2.10 4.36
N ILE A 202 3.35 -1.30 3.36
CA ILE A 202 2.46 -0.94 2.26
C ILE A 202 2.66 -1.99 1.16
N VAL A 203 1.58 -2.61 0.72
CA VAL A 203 1.55 -3.59 -0.38
C VAL A 203 0.70 -3.02 -1.50
N GLU A 204 1.32 -2.73 -2.63
CA GLU A 204 0.65 -2.11 -3.77
C GLU A 204 0.55 -3.09 -4.94
N GLY A 205 -0.60 -3.14 -5.60
CA GLY A 205 -0.78 -4.04 -6.74
C GLY A 205 -2.21 -4.18 -7.24
N LEU A 206 -2.35 -4.80 -8.42
CA LEU A 206 -3.66 -5.07 -9.03
C LEU A 206 -4.51 -6.04 -8.20
N ASN A 207 -3.86 -7.04 -7.59
CA ASN A 207 -4.53 -8.20 -7.02
C ASN A 207 -4.66 -8.16 -5.49
N VAL A 208 -4.32 -7.04 -4.85
CA VAL A 208 -4.24 -6.94 -3.37
C VAL A 208 -5.60 -7.15 -2.70
N LEU A 209 -6.70 -6.84 -3.38
CA LEU A 209 -8.07 -7.01 -2.86
C LEU A 209 -8.84 -8.17 -3.51
N LEU A 210 -8.20 -8.94 -4.41
CA LEU A 210 -8.89 -10.07 -5.03
C LEU A 210 -8.98 -11.22 -4.04
N PRO A 211 -10.17 -11.84 -3.87
CA PRO A 211 -10.28 -13.05 -3.08
C PRO A 211 -9.42 -14.14 -3.72
N ASN A 212 -8.66 -14.85 -2.89
CA ASN A 212 -7.84 -15.94 -3.37
C ASN A 212 -8.75 -17.01 -3.99
N ARG A 213 -8.50 -17.35 -5.27
CA ARG A 213 -9.12 -18.51 -5.90
C ARG A 213 -8.14 -19.66 -5.72
N LEU A 214 -8.29 -20.40 -4.61
CA LEU A 214 -7.65 -21.70 -4.42
C LEU A 214 -8.26 -22.72 -5.38
#